data_AF-A0A068Y2K4-F1
#
_entry.id   AF-A0A068Y2K4-F1
#
_cell.length_a   1.000
_cell.length_b   1.000
_cell.length_c   1.000
_cell.angle_alpha   90.00
_cell.angle_beta   90.00
_cell.angle_gamma   90.00
#
_symmetry.space_group_name_H-M   'P 1'
#
loop_
_entity.id
_entity.type
_entity.pdbx_description
1 polymer ?
#
loop_
_entity_poly.entity_id
_entity_poly.type
_entity_poly.pdbx_seq_one_letter_code
_entity_poly.pdbx_strand_id
1 'polypeptide(L)'
;MQPVGRVGSTVPQVHSRKRDTYLNNLNSRLRESLKSIQENYELMLSRAKMENHALLNRCDPYALATQENFECNVRAANIVNACESITRLVSEIKQLLLLGDFRWLETAVREDAEERDRRRADLDAVATRLHEEVSRDLCALEEVLGPTRPSSQGHTSQT
;
A
#
# COMPACT_ATOMS: atom_id res chain seq x y z
N MET A 1 29.50 -26.59 -1.43
CA MET A 1 28.13 -26.13 -1.73
C MET A 1 27.45 -25.82 -0.41
N GLN A 2 27.43 -24.55 0.01
CA GLN A 2 26.72 -24.13 1.23
C GLN A 2 25.32 -23.63 0.85
N PRO A 3 24.28 -23.87 1.66
CA PRO A 3 22.93 -23.42 1.34
C PRO A 3 22.79 -21.93 1.70
N VAL A 4 22.41 -21.14 0.70
CA VAL A 4 22.06 -19.72 0.85
C VAL A 4 20.84 -19.62 1.76
N GLY A 5 21.02 -18.91 2.88
CA GLY A 5 20.01 -18.67 3.89
C GLY A 5 18.80 -17.94 3.32
N ARG A 6 17.62 -18.51 3.56
CA ARG A 6 16.32 -17.89 3.32
C ARG A 6 16.14 -16.76 4.34
N VAL A 7 16.40 -15.52 3.94
CA VAL A 7 16.07 -14.33 4.73
C VAL A 7 14.55 -14.20 4.72
N GLY A 8 13.93 -14.59 5.84
CA GLY A 8 12.52 -14.34 6.09
C GLY A 8 12.26 -12.84 6.10
N SER A 9 11.38 -12.39 5.22
CA SER A 9 10.78 -11.05 5.27
C SER A 9 10.06 -10.89 6.62
N THR A 10 10.71 -10.27 7.59
CA THR A 10 10.05 -9.76 8.79
C THR A 10 9.28 -8.51 8.37
N VAL A 11 8.05 -8.70 7.91
CA VAL A 11 7.10 -7.60 7.73
C VAL A 11 7.05 -6.81 9.05
N PRO A 12 7.07 -5.45 9.04
CA PRO A 12 7.12 -4.67 10.28
C PRO A 12 5.85 -4.91 11.10
N GLN A 13 5.97 -5.67 12.17
CA GLN A 13 4.88 -6.13 13.05
C GLN A 13 3.99 -4.99 13.59
N VAL A 14 4.52 -3.77 13.66
CA VAL A 14 3.82 -2.54 14.09
C VAL A 14 2.85 -2.02 13.02
N HIS A 15 3.16 -2.16 11.73
CA HIS A 15 2.24 -1.80 10.65
C HIS A 15 1.05 -2.75 10.57
N SER A 16 1.23 -4.03 10.95
CA SER A 16 0.14 -5.00 11.04
C SER A 16 -0.87 -4.61 12.11
N ARG A 17 -0.43 -4.37 13.36
CA ARG A 17 -1.34 -4.08 14.48
C ARG A 17 -2.20 -2.84 14.28
N LYS A 18 -1.61 -1.75 13.75
CA LYS A 18 -2.37 -0.51 13.44
C LYS A 18 -3.41 -0.74 12.34
N ARG A 19 -3.08 -1.56 11.34
CA ARG A 19 -4.00 -1.97 10.27
C ARG A 19 -5.15 -2.81 10.86
N ASP A 20 -4.86 -3.77 11.72
CA ASP A 20 -5.86 -4.64 12.32
C ASP A 20 -6.87 -3.86 13.18
N THR A 21 -6.39 -2.91 13.99
CA THR A 21 -7.28 -2.00 14.75
C THR A 21 -8.16 -1.15 13.84
N TYR A 22 -7.60 -0.63 12.74
CA TYR A 22 -8.35 0.16 11.77
C TYR A 22 -9.43 -0.67 11.07
N LEU A 23 -9.09 -1.90 10.65
CA LEU A 23 -10.05 -2.84 10.04
C LEU A 23 -11.18 -3.21 11.01
N ASN A 24 -10.86 -3.42 12.28
CA ASN A 24 -11.87 -3.68 13.31
C ASN A 24 -12.81 -2.48 13.50
N ASN A 25 -12.29 -1.25 13.45
CA ASN A 25 -13.11 -0.05 13.52
C ASN A 25 -14.07 0.07 12.33
N LEU A 26 -13.59 -0.17 11.10
CA LEU A 26 -14.45 -0.18 9.91
C LEU A 26 -15.57 -1.22 10.02
N ASN A 27 -15.26 -2.41 10.55
CA ASN A 27 -16.23 -3.48 10.75
C ASN A 27 -17.29 -3.10 11.80
N SER A 28 -16.90 -2.48 12.92
CA SER A 28 -17.83 -1.97 13.94
C SER A 28 -18.82 -0.97 13.34
N ARG A 29 -18.30 0.04 12.63
CA ARG A 29 -19.13 1.09 12.00
C ARG A 29 -20.08 0.53 10.94
N LEU A 30 -19.65 -0.48 10.19
CA LEU A 30 -20.53 -1.19 9.24
C LEU A 30 -21.68 -1.89 9.96
N ARG A 31 -21.38 -2.62 11.04
CA ARG A 31 -22.41 -3.31 11.83
C ARG A 31 -23.38 -2.34 12.47
N GLU A 32 -22.89 -1.23 13.01
CA GLU A 32 -23.72 -0.15 13.57
C GLU A 32 -24.65 0.45 12.51
N SER A 33 -24.13 0.73 11.31
CA SER A 33 -24.94 1.27 10.21
C SER A 33 -26.02 0.28 9.76
N LEU A 34 -25.67 -1.01 9.62
CA LEU A 34 -26.63 -2.05 9.25
C LEU A 34 -27.71 -2.25 10.33
N LYS A 35 -27.32 -2.24 11.60
CA LYS A 35 -28.24 -2.32 12.73
C LYS A 35 -29.22 -1.14 12.73
N SER A 36 -28.74 0.09 12.51
CA SER A 36 -29.58 1.28 12.40
C SER A 36 -30.60 1.16 11.26
N ILE A 37 -30.18 0.65 10.09
CA ILE A 37 -31.09 0.41 8.96
C ILE A 37 -32.19 -0.58 9.34
N GLN A 38 -31.79 -1.71 9.94
CA GLN A 38 -32.73 -2.76 10.35
C GLN A 38 -33.75 -2.25 11.37
N GLU A 39 -33.29 -1.63 12.47
CA GLU A 39 -34.16 -1.15 13.55
C GLU A 39 -35.15 -0.08 13.07
N ASN A 40 -34.69 0.87 12.25
CA ASN A 40 -35.59 1.90 11.70
C ASN A 40 -36.64 1.29 10.76
N TYR A 41 -36.26 0.31 9.93
CA TYR A 41 -37.18 -0.35 9.01
C TYR A 41 -38.21 -1.23 9.75
N GLU A 42 -37.78 -1.99 10.76
CA GLU A 42 -38.67 -2.79 11.60
C GLU A 42 -39.72 -1.93 12.32
N LEU A 43 -39.33 -0.75 12.79
CA LEU A 43 -40.25 0.19 13.43
C LEU A 43 -41.24 0.80 12.44
N MET A 44 -40.81 1.13 11.21
CA MET A 44 -41.72 1.57 10.15
C MET A 44 -42.76 0.48 9.82
N LEU A 45 -42.33 -0.78 9.69
CA LEU A 45 -43.24 -1.90 9.44
C LEU A 45 -44.21 -2.15 10.59
N SER A 46 -43.74 -2.01 11.84
CA SER A 46 -44.57 -2.19 13.03
C SER A 46 -45.69 -1.16 13.11
N ARG A 47 -45.44 0.07 12.65
CA ARG A 47 -46.43 1.16 12.59
C ARG A 47 -47.40 1.01 11.41
N ALA A 48 -46.94 0.46 10.28
CA ALA A 48 -47.78 0.23 9.11
C ALA A 48 -48.89 -0.82 9.35
N LYS A 49 -48.75 -1.68 10.37
CA LYS A 49 -49.80 -2.63 10.77
C LYS A 49 -50.96 -1.88 11.44
N MET A 50 -52.07 -1.74 10.72
CA MET A 50 -53.31 -1.06 11.17
C MET A 50 -54.09 -1.79 12.28
N GLU A 51 -53.44 -2.36 13.29
CA GLU A 51 -54.13 -3.06 14.40
C GLU A 51 -54.46 -2.14 15.59
N ASN A 52 -54.23 -0.83 15.47
CA ASN A 52 -54.47 0.15 16.54
C ASN A 52 -55.94 0.62 16.64
N HIS A 53 -56.86 -0.34 16.71
CA HIS A 53 -58.29 -0.07 16.98
C HIS A 53 -58.50 0.71 18.29
N ALA A 54 -57.59 0.59 19.26
CA ALA A 54 -57.65 1.30 20.53
C ALA A 54 -57.25 2.80 20.45
N LEU A 55 -56.39 3.18 19.50
CA LEU A 55 -55.97 4.58 19.31
C LEU A 55 -56.95 5.35 18.42
N LEU A 56 -57.52 4.67 17.41
CA LEU A 56 -58.60 5.20 16.57
C LEU A 56 -59.83 5.65 17.40
N ASN A 57 -60.08 5.00 18.54
CA ASN A 57 -61.18 5.35 19.44
C ASN A 57 -60.85 6.43 20.49
N ARG A 58 -59.59 6.86 20.63
CA ARG A 58 -59.14 7.74 21.72
C ARG A 58 -58.51 9.06 21.28
N CYS A 59 -58.07 9.18 20.02
CA CYS A 59 -57.38 10.36 19.50
C CYS A 59 -58.02 10.85 18.20
N ASP A 60 -57.84 12.14 17.90
CA ASP A 60 -58.22 12.72 16.61
C ASP A 60 -57.46 12.00 15.46
N PRO A 61 -58.17 11.38 14.49
CA PRO A 61 -57.54 10.63 13.40
C PRO A 61 -56.55 11.44 12.58
N TYR A 62 -56.78 12.75 12.42
CA TYR A 62 -55.90 13.63 11.66
C TYR A 62 -54.56 13.87 12.38
N ALA A 63 -54.61 14.12 13.69
CA ALA A 63 -53.40 14.27 14.52
C ALA A 63 -52.55 12.98 14.54
N LEU A 64 -53.20 11.81 14.62
CA LEU A 64 -52.50 10.52 14.58
C LEU A 64 -51.78 10.30 13.25
N ALA A 65 -52.48 10.49 12.12
CA ALA A 65 -51.90 10.32 10.79
C ALA A 65 -50.71 11.27 10.55
N THR A 66 -50.80 12.51 11.05
CA THR A 66 -49.71 13.49 10.94
C THR A 66 -48.48 13.05 11.75
N GLN A 67 -48.69 12.57 12.97
CA GLN A 67 -47.62 12.07 13.83
C GLN A 67 -46.94 10.82 13.24
N GLU A 68 -47.71 9.86 12.75
CA GLU A 68 -47.18 8.65 12.12
C GLU A 68 -46.37 8.98 10.86
N ASN A 69 -46.85 9.92 10.04
CA ASN A 69 -46.11 10.39 8.87
C ASN A 69 -44.77 11.03 9.25
N PHE A 70 -44.77 11.90 10.27
CA PHE A 70 -43.54 12.51 10.78
C PHE A 70 -42.55 11.46 11.31
N GLU A 71 -43.01 10.52 12.13
CA GLU A 71 -42.17 9.44 12.66
C GLU A 71 -41.58 8.58 11.52
N CYS A 72 -42.39 8.26 10.51
CA CYS A 72 -41.97 7.52 9.33
C CYS A 72 -40.88 8.26 8.53
N ASN A 73 -41.05 9.57 8.32
CA ASN A 73 -40.06 10.41 7.62
C ASN A 73 -38.73 10.48 8.38
N VAL A 74 -38.77 10.63 9.72
CA VAL A 74 -37.55 10.63 10.54
C VAL A 74 -36.81 9.29 10.43
N ARG A 75 -37.54 8.18 10.46
CA ARG A 75 -36.95 6.84 10.29
C ARG A 75 -36.33 6.64 8.92
N ALA A 76 -37.01 7.07 7.86
CA ALA A 76 -36.47 7.04 6.51
C ALA A 76 -35.18 7.89 6.38
N ALA A 77 -35.16 9.08 6.99
CA ALA A 77 -33.96 9.92 7.01
C ALA A 77 -32.79 9.24 7.75
N ASN A 78 -33.05 8.56 8.87
CA ASN A 78 -32.02 7.81 9.60
C ASN A 78 -31.44 6.65 8.77
N ILE A 79 -32.28 5.94 8.00
CA ILE A 79 -31.84 4.89 7.07
C ILE A 79 -30.91 5.48 6.01
N VAL A 80 -31.29 6.61 5.40
CA VAL A 80 -30.46 7.29 4.39
C VAL A 80 -29.11 7.71 4.97
N ASN A 81 -29.09 8.26 6.19
CA ASN A 81 -27.86 8.65 6.88
C ASN A 81 -26.94 7.44 7.16
N ALA A 82 -27.51 6.29 7.52
CA ALA A 82 -26.75 5.05 7.68
C ALA A 82 -26.16 4.56 6.34
N CYS A 83 -26.91 4.65 5.25
CA CYS A 83 -26.42 4.34 3.90
C CYS A 83 -25.27 5.29 3.46
N GLU A 84 -25.37 6.58 3.79
CA GLU A 84 -24.29 7.52 3.54
C GLU A 84 -23.03 7.15 4.33
N SER A 85 -23.19 6.75 5.60
CA SER A 85 -22.10 6.26 6.44
C SER A 85 -21.41 5.03 5.83
N ILE A 86 -22.17 4.10 5.25
CA ILE A 86 -21.63 2.95 4.51
C ILE A 86 -20.86 3.40 3.27
N THR A 87 -21.39 4.38 2.52
CA THR A 87 -20.71 4.93 1.33
C THR A 87 -19.35 5.54 1.70
N ARG A 88 -19.28 6.24 2.83
CA ARG A 88 -18.03 6.78 3.38
C ARG A 88 -17.04 5.66 3.76
N LEU A 89 -17.51 4.60 4.40
CA LEU A 89 -16.70 3.41 4.71
C LEU A 89 -16.09 2.78 3.45
N VAL A 90 -16.86 2.66 2.36
CA VAL A 90 -16.35 2.14 1.07
C VAL A 90 -15.23 3.03 0.53
N SER A 91 -15.36 4.35 0.63
CA SER A 91 -14.29 5.28 0.22
C SER A 91 -13.03 5.10 1.06
N GLU A 92 -13.17 4.97 2.39
CA GLU A 92 -12.06 4.72 3.31
C GLU A 92 -11.32 3.41 2.98
N ILE A 93 -12.06 2.34 2.67
CA ILE A 93 -11.48 1.05 2.25
C ILE A 93 -10.70 1.21 0.94
N LYS A 94 -11.25 1.92 -0.04
CA LYS A 94 -10.55 2.20 -1.31
C LYS A 94 -9.24 2.97 -1.06
N GLN A 95 -9.27 3.98 -0.21
CA GLN A 95 -8.07 4.74 0.16
C GLN A 95 -7.03 3.85 0.86
N LEU A 96 -7.46 2.98 1.77
CA LEU A 96 -6.58 2.03 2.46
C LEU A 96 -5.87 1.09 1.47
N LEU A 97 -6.60 0.53 0.51
CA LEU A 97 -6.05 -0.37 -0.50
C LEU A 97 -5.08 0.37 -1.42
N LEU A 98 -5.47 1.53 -1.95
CA LEU A 98 -4.63 2.30 -2.86
C LEU A 98 -3.36 2.82 -2.19
N LEU A 99 -3.47 3.55 -1.06
CA LEU A 99 -2.30 4.15 -0.41
C LEU A 99 -1.42 3.12 0.30
N GLY A 100 -2.01 2.03 0.81
CA GLY A 100 -1.26 0.95 1.46
C GLY A 100 -0.23 0.34 0.52
N ASP A 101 -0.62 0.08 -0.72
CA ASP A 101 0.22 -0.54 -1.73
C ASP A 101 1.33 0.40 -2.21
N PHE A 102 1.05 1.69 -2.39
CA PHE A 102 2.08 2.66 -2.81
C PHE A 102 3.21 2.84 -1.80
N ARG A 103 2.89 2.88 -0.49
CA ARG A 103 3.91 3.04 0.56
C ARG A 103 4.79 1.80 0.70
N TRP A 104 4.21 0.61 0.54
CA TRP A 104 4.98 -0.62 0.49
C TRP A 104 5.87 -0.66 -0.75
N LEU A 105 5.31 -0.32 -1.92
CA LEU A 105 6.05 -0.28 -3.18
C LEU A 105 7.22 0.71 -3.12
N GLU A 106 7.01 1.91 -2.58
CA GLU A 106 8.06 2.90 -2.35
C GLU A 106 9.21 2.32 -1.50
N THR A 107 8.87 1.64 -0.40
CA THR A 107 9.85 1.02 0.49
C THR A 107 10.63 -0.07 -0.23
N ALA A 108 9.93 -0.97 -0.93
CA ALA A 108 10.55 -2.07 -1.67
C ALA A 108 11.46 -1.58 -2.81
N VAL A 109 11.03 -0.56 -3.56
CA VAL A 109 11.83 0.05 -4.64
C VAL A 109 13.07 0.73 -4.08
N ARG A 110 12.95 1.45 -2.96
CA ARG A 110 14.09 2.10 -2.30
C ARG A 110 15.11 1.07 -1.80
N GLU A 111 14.65 -0.01 -1.15
CA GLU A 111 15.53 -1.08 -0.67
C GLU A 111 16.28 -1.77 -1.82
N ASP A 112 15.59 -2.04 -2.94
CA ASP A 112 16.23 -2.62 -4.13
C ASP A 112 17.23 -1.64 -4.78
N ALA A 113 16.92 -0.35 -4.84
CA ALA A 113 17.83 0.67 -5.33
C ALA A 113 19.11 0.76 -4.47
N GLU A 114 18.96 0.79 -3.14
CA GLU A 114 20.09 0.81 -2.20
C GLU A 114 20.97 -0.46 -2.32
N GLU A 115 20.37 -1.63 -2.54
CA GLU A 115 21.09 -2.88 -2.79
C GLU A 115 21.85 -2.85 -4.13
N ARG A 116 21.22 -2.33 -5.18
CA ARG A 116 21.85 -2.19 -6.50
C ARG A 116 23.04 -1.24 -6.46
N ASP A 117 22.92 -0.12 -5.76
CA ASP A 117 24.00 0.85 -5.60
C ASP A 117 25.17 0.26 -4.82
N ARG A 118 24.89 -0.54 -3.77
CA ARG A 118 25.94 -1.28 -3.05
C ARG A 118 26.69 -2.27 -3.95
N ARG A 119 25.96 -3.10 -4.72
CA ARG A 119 26.58 -4.04 -5.66
C ARG A 119 27.37 -3.34 -6.75
N ARG A 120 26.88 -2.20 -7.24
CA ARG A 120 27.58 -1.40 -8.22
C ARG A 120 28.90 -0.87 -7.67
N ALA A 121 28.90 -0.32 -6.45
CA ALA A 121 30.11 0.14 -5.79
C ALA A 121 31.14 -0.98 -5.60
N ASP A 122 30.70 -2.19 -5.24
CA ASP A 122 31.57 -3.36 -5.12
C ASP A 122 32.20 -3.75 -6.47
N LEU A 123 31.40 -3.77 -7.55
CA LEU A 123 31.89 -4.06 -8.90
C LEU A 123 32.87 -3.00 -9.39
N ASP A 124 32.57 -1.72 -9.15
CA ASP A 124 33.44 -0.60 -9.52
C ASP A 124 34.78 -0.67 -8.77
N ALA A 125 34.76 -1.05 -7.48
CA ALA A 125 35.97 -1.27 -6.69
C ALA A 125 36.82 -2.43 -7.24
N VAL A 126 36.18 -3.55 -7.61
CA VAL A 126 36.88 -4.70 -8.23
C VAL A 126 37.46 -4.33 -9.60
N ALA A 127 36.70 -3.61 -10.43
CA ALA A 127 37.15 -3.16 -11.74
C ALA A 127 38.36 -2.23 -11.63
N THR A 128 38.33 -1.29 -10.67
CA THR A 128 39.45 -0.37 -10.41
C THR A 128 40.70 -1.13 -9.98
N ARG A 129 40.56 -2.08 -9.04
CA ARG A 129 41.69 -2.90 -8.58
C ARG A 129 42.31 -3.72 -9.72
N LEU A 130 41.48 -4.34 -10.56
CA LEU A 130 41.95 -5.11 -11.71
C LEU A 130 42.68 -4.22 -12.73
N HIS A 131 42.14 -3.02 -12.99
CA HIS A 131 42.80 -2.04 -13.86
C HIS A 131 44.19 -1.64 -13.32
N GLU A 132 44.31 -1.41 -12.01
CA GLU A 132 45.58 -1.10 -11.36
C GLU A 132 46.57 -2.27 -11.38
N GLU A 133 46.11 -3.52 -11.21
CA GLU A 133 46.92 -4.73 -11.36
C GLU A 133 47.46 -4.86 -12.78
N VAL A 134 46.59 -4.78 -13.80
CA VAL A 134 47.00 -4.87 -15.21
C VAL A 134 47.96 -3.74 -15.60
N SER A 135 47.70 -2.51 -15.14
CA SER A 135 48.58 -1.37 -15.43
C SER A 135 49.98 -1.55 -14.83
N ARG A 136 50.06 -2.07 -13.59
CA ARG A 136 51.34 -2.39 -12.94
C ARG A 136 52.09 -3.48 -13.68
N ASP A 137 51.41 -4.56 -14.06
CA ASP A 137 52.02 -5.66 -14.81
C ASP A 137 52.55 -5.18 -16.17
N LEU A 138 51.81 -4.30 -16.85
CA LEU A 138 52.23 -3.71 -18.12
C LEU A 138 53.50 -2.85 -17.96
N CYS A 139 53.55 -1.97 -16.94
CA CYS A 139 54.74 -1.17 -16.65
C CYS A 139 55.95 -2.05 -16.32
N ALA A 140 55.77 -3.09 -15.51
CA ALA A 140 56.84 -4.02 -15.17
C ALA A 140 57.37 -4.76 -16.42
N LEU A 141 56.50 -5.13 -17.36
CA LEU A 141 56.90 -5.73 -18.62
C LEU A 141 57.67 -4.74 -19.52
N GLU A 142 57.25 -3.48 -19.58
CA GLU A 142 57.95 -2.44 -20.34
C GLU A 142 59.37 -2.19 -19.81
N GLU A 143 59.55 -2.18 -18.48
CA GLU A 143 60.87 -2.07 -17.85
C GLU A 143 61.80 -3.25 -18.19
N VAL A 144 61.27 -4.48 -18.20
CA VAL A 144 62.04 -5.71 -18.49
C VAL A 144 62.39 -5.82 -19.98
N LEU A 145 61.44 -5.51 -20.87
CA LEU A 145 61.64 -5.62 -22.31
C LEU A 145 62.42 -4.42 -22.90
N GLY A 146 62.49 -3.33 -22.14
CA GLY A 146 63.08 -2.07 -22.58
C GLY A 146 62.29 -1.43 -23.73
N PRO A 147 62.62 -0.19 -24.12
CA PRO A 147 62.00 0.41 -25.29
C PRO A 147 62.28 -0.49 -26.49
N THR A 148 61.22 -0.93 -27.18
CA THR A 148 61.34 -1.60 -28.47
C THR A 148 61.98 -0.60 -29.42
N ARG A 149 63.31 -0.58 -29.49
CA ARG A 149 64.03 0.13 -30.53
C ARG A 149 63.56 -0.49 -31.85
N PRO A 150 62.95 0.27 -32.77
CA PRO A 150 62.82 -0.23 -34.12
C PRO A 150 64.24 -0.51 -34.62
N SER A 151 64.52 -1.77 -34.90
CA SER A 151 65.74 -2.23 -35.52
C SER A 151 65.75 -1.77 -36.98
N SER A 152 66.00 -0.48 -37.22
CA SER A 152 66.46 0.01 -38.51
C SER A 152 67.99 0.06 -38.48
N GLN A 153 68.62 -1.10 -38.63
CA GLN A 153 70.03 -1.17 -39.02
C GLN A 153 70.15 -0.74 -40.49
N GLY A 154 71.22 0.00 -40.76
CA GLY A 154 71.41 0.81 -41.94
C GLY A 154 71.65 0.04 -43.24
N HIS A 155 71.39 0.76 -44.33
CA HIS A 155 72.22 0.64 -45.53
C HIS A 155 72.86 2.00 -45.81
N THR A 156 74.04 2.20 -45.23
CA THR A 156 75.04 3.09 -45.82
C THR A 156 75.72 2.30 -46.95
N SER A 157 75.36 2.61 -48.20
CA SER A 157 76.16 2.23 -49.36
C SER A 157 76.90 3.47 -49.85
N GLN A 158 78.21 3.49 -49.58
CA GLN A 158 79.18 4.24 -50.37
C GLN A 158 79.37 3.50 -51.70
N THR A 159 79.18 4.17 -52.83
CA THR A 159 80.10 4.28 -53.98
C THR A 159 79.46 5.11 -55.08
#